data_AF-A0A7C6BE69-F1
#
_entry.id   AF-A0A7C6BE69-F1
#
_cell.length_a   1.000
_cell.length_b   1.000
_cell.length_c   1.000
_cell.angle_alpha   90.00
_cell.angle_beta   90.00
_cell.angle_gamma   90.00
#
_symmetry.space_group_name_H-M   'P 1'
#
loop_
_entity.id
_entity.type
_entity.pdbx_description
1 polymer ?
#
loop_
_entity_poly.entity_id
_entity_poly.type
_entity_poly.pdbx_seq_one_letter_code
_entity_poly.pdbx_strand_id
1 'polypeptide(L)'
;PYPVKVTVLDHDLINAFTLPGGRIILFRGLIEAAQTPEEVAAVLAHEIGHAVHRDPPRDALRTAGSIGVLGLLFGDFAGGTAVLYLANSLINAKYSQAAESGADAYAHKLLTEAGLSPAALGAMFVRLREESGDTSGMVAHFSAHPTLAKRIEASMAAAEGVTARAPVLSPSQWAALRNICGANTQTALERVPDDLLGNGSK
;
A
#
# COMPACT_ATOMS: atom_id res chain seq x y z
N PRO A 1 2.03 -1.67 22.85
CA PRO A 1 1.76 -1.35 21.42
C PRO A 1 2.78 -0.30 20.92
N TYR A 2 3.32 -0.47 19.72
CA TYR A 2 4.14 0.58 19.11
C TYR A 2 3.23 1.71 18.61
N PRO A 3 3.63 2.99 18.70
CA PRO A 3 2.91 4.07 18.04
C PRO A 3 2.94 3.82 16.52
N VAL A 4 1.78 3.83 15.88
CA VAL A 4 1.68 3.68 14.41
C VAL A 4 2.15 4.97 13.76
N LYS A 5 3.11 4.86 12.85
CA LYS A 5 3.58 5.97 12.00
C LYS A 5 3.33 5.61 10.53
N VAL A 6 2.46 6.36 9.87
CA VAL A 6 2.16 6.17 8.45
C VAL A 6 2.96 7.17 7.62
N THR A 7 3.60 6.70 6.56
CA THR A 7 4.31 7.52 5.57
C THR A 7 3.78 7.19 4.19
N VAL A 8 3.54 8.21 3.36
CA VAL A 8 3.22 8.02 1.94
C VAL A 8 4.48 8.22 1.11
N LEU A 9 4.81 7.24 0.28
CA LEU A 9 5.89 7.30 -0.69
C LEU A 9 5.34 7.74 -2.06
N ASP A 10 5.99 8.73 -2.66
CA ASP A 10 5.68 9.19 -4.02
C ASP A 10 6.23 8.19 -5.06
N HIS A 11 5.45 7.14 -5.31
CA HIS A 11 5.78 6.08 -6.25
C HIS A 11 4.47 5.44 -6.77
N ASP A 12 4.45 5.09 -8.05
CA ASP A 12 3.28 4.62 -8.81
C ASP A 12 2.87 3.17 -8.54
N LEU A 13 3.77 2.36 -7.97
CA LEU A 13 3.47 1.04 -7.43
C LEU A 13 2.20 1.03 -6.56
N ILE A 14 1.31 0.08 -6.82
CA ILE A 14 0.09 -0.15 -6.05
C ILE A 14 0.42 -1.13 -4.92
N ASN A 15 0.97 -0.63 -3.82
CA ASN A 15 1.35 -1.45 -2.68
C ASN A 15 1.28 -0.71 -1.34
N ALA A 16 1.35 -1.47 -0.26
CA ALA A 16 1.56 -1.01 1.11
C ALA A 16 2.37 -2.07 1.86
N PHE A 17 3.14 -1.67 2.87
CA PHE A 17 3.76 -2.65 3.77
C PHE A 17 4.07 -2.07 5.14
N THR A 18 4.17 -2.97 6.10
CA THR A 18 4.54 -2.68 7.47
C THR A 18 6.00 -3.04 7.75
N LEU A 19 6.74 -2.09 8.31
CA LEU A 19 8.09 -2.27 8.82
C LEU A 19 8.08 -2.47 10.36
N PRO A 20 9.12 -3.13 10.91
CA PRO A 20 9.30 -3.23 12.36
C PRO A 20 9.21 -1.87 13.07
N GLY A 21 8.60 -1.88 14.26
CA GLY A 21 8.41 -0.68 15.07
C GLY A 21 7.14 0.13 14.74
N GLY A 22 6.19 -0.44 13.99
CA GLY A 22 4.88 0.18 13.72
C GLY A 22 4.89 1.23 12.61
N ARG A 23 5.87 1.16 11.70
CA ARG A 23 5.96 2.07 10.55
C ARG A 23 5.24 1.44 9.37
N ILE A 24 4.24 2.12 8.83
CA ILE A 24 3.46 1.69 7.68
C ILE A 24 3.79 2.59 6.50
N ILE A 25 4.12 1.99 5.36
CA ILE A 25 4.38 2.69 4.11
C ILE A 25 3.20 2.46 3.18
N LEU A 26 2.57 3.54 2.73
CA LEU A 26 1.58 3.53 1.65
C LEU A 26 2.23 4.13 0.41
N PHE A 27 1.94 3.57 -0.76
CA PHE A 27 2.41 4.14 -2.02
C PHE A 27 1.34 5.04 -2.64
N ARG A 28 1.76 6.11 -3.31
CA ARG A 28 0.84 6.98 -4.08
C ARG A 28 -0.01 6.18 -5.06
N GLY A 29 0.57 5.20 -5.76
CA GLY A 29 -0.17 4.32 -6.67
C GLY A 29 -1.35 3.59 -6.02
N LEU A 30 -1.20 3.14 -4.77
CA LEU A 30 -2.29 2.51 -4.02
C LEU A 30 -3.42 3.50 -3.71
N ILE A 31 -3.10 4.74 -3.39
CA ILE A 31 -4.08 5.79 -3.12
C ILE A 31 -4.80 6.21 -4.40
N GLU A 32 -4.10 6.23 -5.54
CA GLU A 32 -4.66 6.55 -6.85
C GLU A 32 -5.58 5.45 -7.40
N ALA A 33 -5.24 4.18 -7.15
CA ALA A 33 -6.05 3.02 -7.53
C ALA A 33 -7.35 2.89 -6.72
N ALA A 34 -7.34 3.34 -5.46
CA ALA A 34 -8.51 3.29 -4.59
C ALA A 34 -9.63 4.20 -5.11
N GLN A 35 -10.86 3.68 -5.16
CA GLN A 35 -12.02 4.46 -5.61
C GLN A 35 -12.64 5.28 -4.48
N THR A 36 -12.43 4.84 -3.24
CA THR A 36 -13.00 5.44 -2.04
C THR A 36 -11.93 5.59 -0.95
N PRO A 37 -12.04 6.59 -0.05
CA PRO A 37 -11.13 6.70 1.08
C PRO A 37 -11.26 5.50 2.04
N GLU A 38 -12.39 4.80 2.06
CA GLU A 38 -12.62 3.57 2.83
C GLU A 38 -11.72 2.43 2.36
N GLU A 39 -11.45 2.29 1.06
CA GLU A 39 -10.52 1.28 0.52
C GLU A 39 -9.09 1.51 1.03
N VAL A 40 -8.63 2.78 1.06
CA VAL A 40 -7.32 3.12 1.63
C VAL A 40 -7.28 2.85 3.13
N ALA A 41 -8.35 3.22 3.85
CA ALA A 41 -8.48 2.94 5.28
C ALA A 41 -8.47 1.43 5.57
N ALA A 42 -9.07 0.62 4.70
CA ALA A 42 -9.09 -0.83 4.83
C ALA A 42 -7.70 -1.46 4.64
N VAL A 43 -6.93 -1.01 3.65
CA VAL A 43 -5.53 -1.43 3.49
C VAL A 43 -4.70 -1.02 4.71
N LEU A 44 -4.89 0.21 5.20
CA LEU A 44 -4.20 0.66 6.40
C LEU A 44 -4.56 -0.21 7.63
N ALA A 45 -5.82 -0.60 7.79
CA ALA A 45 -6.25 -1.51 8.86
C ALA A 45 -5.59 -2.90 8.74
N HIS A 46 -5.44 -3.41 7.52
CA HIS A 46 -4.70 -4.65 7.23
C HIS A 46 -3.22 -4.54 7.63
N GLU A 47 -2.55 -3.46 7.26
CA GLU A 47 -1.16 -3.20 7.66
C GLU A 47 -0.99 -3.05 9.18
N ILE A 48 -1.94 -2.41 9.86
CA ILE A 48 -1.96 -2.37 11.33
C ILE A 48 -2.08 -3.80 11.90
N GLY A 49 -2.84 -4.69 11.26
CA GLY A 49 -2.92 -6.10 11.60
C GLY A 49 -1.56 -6.80 11.57
N HIS A 50 -0.78 -6.60 10.50
CA HIS A 50 0.60 -7.09 10.43
C HIS A 50 1.49 -6.49 11.52
N ALA A 51 1.35 -5.19 11.82
CA ALA A 51 2.10 -4.53 12.89
C ALA A 51 1.80 -5.13 14.27
N VAL A 52 0.53 -5.44 14.54
CA VAL A 52 0.03 -5.99 15.81
C VAL A 52 0.49 -7.43 16.00
N HIS A 53 0.38 -8.26 14.97
CA HIS A 53 0.82 -9.65 15.01
C HIS A 53 2.34 -9.81 14.90
N ARG A 54 3.05 -8.73 14.56
CA ARG A 54 4.50 -8.72 14.31
C ARG A 54 4.87 -9.73 13.22
N ASP A 55 4.02 -9.84 12.21
CA ASP A 55 4.24 -10.76 11.11
C ASP A 55 5.47 -10.32 10.33
N PRO A 56 6.54 -11.12 10.32
CA PRO A 56 7.69 -10.79 9.50
C PRO A 56 7.39 -11.22 8.05
N PRO A 57 7.72 -10.39 7.05
CA PRO A 57 7.64 -10.84 5.67
C PRO A 57 8.58 -12.03 5.48
N ARG A 58 8.10 -13.11 4.83
CA ARG A 58 8.82 -14.37 4.60
C ARG A 58 10.18 -14.15 3.94
N ASP A 59 10.24 -13.22 2.99
CA ASP A 59 11.46 -12.92 2.26
C ASP A 59 12.36 -11.95 3.03
N ALA A 60 11.79 -11.07 3.86
CA ALA A 60 12.56 -10.18 4.73
C ALA A 60 13.38 -10.93 5.79
N LEU A 61 12.87 -12.05 6.33
CA LEU A 61 13.65 -12.90 7.26
C LEU A 61 14.80 -13.64 6.58
N ARG A 62 14.59 -14.10 5.34
CA ARG A 62 15.64 -14.76 4.54
C ARG A 62 16.73 -13.77 4.15
N THR A 63 16.34 -12.56 3.75
CA THR A 63 17.27 -11.48 3.40
C THR A 63 17.96 -10.89 4.63
N ALA A 64 17.30 -10.75 5.78
CA ALA A 64 17.93 -10.28 7.02
C ALA A 64 19.02 -11.23 7.54
N GLY A 65 18.88 -12.53 7.30
CA GLY A 65 19.92 -13.52 7.61
C GLY A 65 21.13 -13.48 6.68
N SER A 66 21.03 -12.80 5.52
CA SER A 66 22.08 -12.76 4.50
C SER A 66 22.63 -11.35 4.22
N ILE A 67 21.90 -10.28 4.53
CA ILE A 67 22.31 -8.88 4.39
C ILE A 67 21.77 -8.12 5.60
N GLY A 68 22.67 -7.63 6.45
CA GLY A 68 22.37 -7.05 7.76
C GLY A 68 21.31 -5.95 7.73
N VAL A 69 20.10 -6.31 8.15
CA VAL A 69 18.99 -5.37 8.45
C VAL A 69 19.34 -4.44 9.64
N LEU A 70 20.42 -4.70 10.37
CA LEU A 70 20.93 -3.81 11.41
C LEU A 70 21.31 -2.41 10.86
N GLY A 71 21.81 -2.28 9.62
CA GLY A 71 22.20 -0.98 9.05
C GLY A 71 21.03 0.02 8.94
N LEU A 72 19.79 -0.48 8.78
CA LEU A 72 18.59 0.34 8.68
C LEU A 72 18.14 0.93 10.04
N LEU A 73 18.58 0.32 11.15
CA LEU A 73 18.29 0.80 12.52
C LEU A 73 19.39 1.73 13.05
N PHE A 74 20.63 1.57 12.58
CA PHE A 74 21.80 2.28 13.09
C PHE A 74 22.33 3.40 12.17
N GLY A 75 21.70 3.63 11.01
CA GLY A 75 21.87 4.86 10.23
C GLY A 75 23.16 4.97 9.42
N ASP A 76 23.92 3.89 9.27
CA ASP A 76 25.12 3.87 8.45
C ASP A 76 25.00 2.81 7.36
N PHE A 77 24.82 3.24 6.12
CA PHE A 77 24.74 2.35 4.96
C PHE A 77 25.60 2.88 3.82
N ALA A 78 26.78 2.26 3.66
CA ALA A 78 27.81 2.69 2.72
C ALA A 78 27.71 2.09 1.30
N GLY A 79 26.56 1.56 0.86
CA GLY A 79 26.46 0.86 -0.43
C GLY A 79 25.13 1.01 -1.16
N GLY A 80 25.10 1.81 -2.23
CA GLY A 80 23.88 2.05 -3.04
C GLY A 80 23.25 0.78 -3.63
N THR A 81 24.04 -0.24 -3.96
CA THR A 81 23.55 -1.52 -4.51
C THR A 81 22.75 -2.34 -3.49
N ALA A 82 23.17 -2.36 -2.23
CA ALA A 82 22.46 -3.09 -1.20
C ALA A 82 21.18 -2.36 -0.75
N VAL A 83 21.11 -1.02 -0.88
CA VAL A 83 19.86 -0.25 -0.72
C VAL A 83 18.86 -0.64 -1.80
N LEU A 84 19.28 -0.71 -3.06
CA LEU A 84 18.41 -1.11 -4.18
C LEU A 84 17.91 -2.56 -4.04
N TYR A 85 18.78 -3.48 -3.61
CA TYR A 85 18.39 -4.87 -3.36
C TYR A 85 17.38 -5.00 -2.23
N LEU A 86 17.57 -4.24 -1.14
CA LEU A 86 16.63 -4.20 -0.03
C LEU A 86 15.30 -3.58 -0.43
N ALA A 87 15.31 -2.47 -1.17
CA ALA A 87 14.10 -1.85 -1.71
C ALA A 87 13.33 -2.84 -2.58
N ASN A 88 14.02 -3.56 -3.48
CA ASN A 88 13.38 -4.58 -4.31
C ASN A 88 12.86 -5.76 -3.49
N SER A 89 13.55 -6.16 -2.42
CA SER A 89 13.09 -7.21 -1.50
C SER A 89 11.84 -6.79 -0.72
N LEU A 90 11.74 -5.51 -0.31
CA LEU A 90 10.57 -4.95 0.36
C LEU A 90 9.39 -4.79 -0.59
N ILE A 91 9.64 -4.36 -1.83
CA ILE A 91 8.63 -4.27 -2.90
C ILE A 91 8.04 -5.64 -3.24
N ASN A 92 8.79 -6.73 -3.02
CA ASN A 92 8.38 -8.11 -3.31
C ASN A 92 8.08 -8.93 -2.04
N ALA A 93 7.98 -8.29 -0.87
CA ALA A 93 7.95 -8.96 0.42
C ALA A 93 6.66 -9.76 0.67
N LYS A 94 6.74 -11.09 0.62
CA LYS A 94 5.54 -11.94 0.81
C LYS A 94 5.29 -12.26 2.28
N TYR A 95 4.04 -12.32 2.71
CA TYR A 95 3.68 -12.84 4.03
C TYR A 95 3.37 -14.35 3.98
N SER A 96 2.97 -14.93 5.10
CA SER A 96 2.41 -16.28 5.12
C SER A 96 0.90 -16.23 4.96
N GLN A 97 0.29 -17.32 4.49
CA GLN A 97 -1.19 -17.39 4.40
C GLN A 97 -1.84 -17.15 5.76
N ALA A 98 -1.23 -17.67 6.83
CA ALA A 98 -1.70 -17.48 8.19
C ALA A 98 -1.58 -16.01 8.63
N ALA A 99 -0.47 -15.33 8.28
CA ALA A 99 -0.27 -13.91 8.55
C ALA A 99 -1.30 -13.05 7.81
N GLU A 100 -1.50 -13.27 6.51
CA GLU A 100 -2.53 -12.57 5.71
C GLU A 100 -3.94 -12.78 6.30
N SER A 101 -4.27 -14.03 6.66
CA SER A 101 -5.58 -14.34 7.25
C SER A 101 -5.76 -13.68 8.63
N GLY A 102 -4.69 -13.59 9.41
CA GLY A 102 -4.67 -12.89 10.69
C GLY A 102 -4.83 -11.38 10.52
N ALA A 103 -4.12 -10.78 9.56
CA ALA A 103 -4.22 -9.37 9.23
C ALA A 103 -5.61 -9.00 8.70
N ASP A 104 -6.20 -9.81 7.82
CA ASP A 104 -7.57 -9.63 7.32
C ASP A 104 -8.59 -9.67 8.46
N ALA A 105 -8.53 -10.69 9.32
CA ALA A 105 -9.44 -10.82 10.46
C ALA A 105 -9.31 -9.65 11.45
N TYR A 106 -8.07 -9.17 11.68
CA TYR A 106 -7.83 -7.98 12.48
C TYR A 106 -8.41 -6.72 11.82
N ALA A 107 -8.20 -6.56 10.50
CA ALA A 107 -8.72 -5.42 9.74
C ALA A 107 -10.24 -5.38 9.77
N HIS A 108 -10.92 -6.53 9.56
CA HIS A 108 -12.38 -6.62 9.62
C HIS A 108 -12.92 -6.14 10.96
N LYS A 109 -12.30 -6.59 12.05
CA LYS A 109 -12.65 -6.15 13.40
C LYS A 109 -12.42 -4.65 13.58
N LEU A 110 -11.23 -4.16 13.23
CA LEU A 110 -10.86 -2.75 13.40
C LEU A 110 -11.75 -1.82 12.58
N LEU A 111 -12.06 -2.18 11.33
CA LEU A 111 -12.97 -1.43 10.47
C LEU A 111 -14.36 -1.36 11.09
N THR A 112 -14.90 -2.50 11.55
CA THR A 112 -16.22 -2.56 12.20
C THR A 112 -16.26 -1.68 13.45
N GLU A 113 -15.23 -1.73 14.30
CA GLU A 113 -15.09 -0.89 15.50
C GLU A 113 -14.99 0.61 15.15
N ALA A 114 -14.34 0.94 14.03
CA ALA A 114 -14.26 2.29 13.47
C ALA A 114 -15.55 2.75 12.76
N GLY A 115 -16.57 1.89 12.65
CA GLY A 115 -17.82 2.19 11.95
C GLY A 115 -17.70 2.18 10.42
N LEU A 116 -16.66 1.51 9.90
CA LEU A 116 -16.39 1.28 8.48
C LEU A 116 -16.76 -0.15 8.10
N SER A 117 -17.21 -0.34 6.86
CA SER A 117 -17.58 -1.66 6.37
C SER A 117 -16.32 -2.47 5.99
N PRO A 118 -16.15 -3.71 6.51
CA PRO A 118 -15.11 -4.63 6.04
C PRO A 118 -15.12 -4.90 4.53
N ALA A 119 -16.25 -4.68 3.85
CA ALA A 119 -16.37 -4.82 2.40
C ALA A 119 -15.40 -3.90 1.64
N ALA A 120 -14.96 -2.79 2.23
CA ALA A 120 -13.97 -1.90 1.63
C ALA A 120 -12.63 -2.61 1.38
N LEU A 121 -12.23 -3.56 2.23
CA LEU A 121 -11.03 -4.37 2.00
C LEU A 121 -11.22 -5.29 0.78
N GLY A 122 -12.40 -5.91 0.67
CA GLY A 122 -12.77 -6.73 -0.48
C GLY A 122 -12.84 -5.92 -1.78
N ALA A 123 -13.35 -4.69 -1.73
CA ALA A 123 -13.37 -3.78 -2.86
C ALA A 123 -11.95 -3.46 -3.34
N MET A 124 -11.02 -3.14 -2.43
CA MET A 124 -9.62 -2.93 -2.79
C MET A 124 -8.99 -4.17 -3.43
N PHE A 125 -9.25 -5.37 -2.90
CA PHE A 125 -8.78 -6.62 -3.53
C PHE A 125 -9.31 -6.81 -4.95
N VAL A 126 -10.55 -6.41 -5.24
CA VAL A 126 -11.09 -6.42 -6.60
C VAL A 126 -10.32 -5.45 -7.50
N ARG A 127 -10.00 -4.23 -7.02
CA ARG A 127 -9.20 -3.25 -7.79
C ARG A 127 -7.81 -3.77 -8.11
N LEU A 128 -7.12 -4.32 -7.11
CA LEU A 128 -5.82 -4.95 -7.29
C LEU A 128 -5.87 -6.06 -8.34
N ARG A 129 -6.94 -6.86 -8.39
CA ARG A 129 -7.14 -7.89 -9.41
C ARG A 129 -7.33 -7.31 -10.81
N GLU A 130 -8.10 -6.24 -10.94
CA GLU A 130 -8.40 -5.59 -12.22
C GLU A 130 -7.18 -4.88 -12.81
N GLU A 131 -6.41 -4.17 -11.98
CA GLU A 131 -5.20 -3.44 -12.42
C GLU A 131 -4.03 -4.36 -12.76
N SER A 132 -3.99 -5.57 -12.20
CA SER A 132 -2.87 -6.49 -12.40
C SER A 132 -2.90 -7.24 -13.74
N GLY A 133 -4.07 -7.43 -14.37
CA GLY A 133 -4.24 -8.26 -15.57
C GLY A 133 -3.70 -9.69 -15.42
N ASP A 134 -3.84 -10.55 -16.44
CA ASP A 134 -3.26 -11.91 -16.46
C ASP A 134 -1.73 -11.91 -16.67
N THR A 135 -1.06 -10.78 -16.39
CA THR A 135 0.35 -10.53 -16.63
C THR A 135 1.17 -10.69 -15.35
N SER A 136 1.92 -11.79 -15.34
CA SER A 136 2.76 -12.37 -14.28
C SER A 136 3.95 -11.50 -13.78
N GLY A 137 3.82 -10.18 -13.67
CA GLY A 137 4.91 -9.27 -13.27
C GLY A 137 4.75 -8.66 -11.87
N MET A 138 3.61 -8.01 -11.59
CA MET A 138 3.31 -7.37 -10.30
C MET A 138 2.49 -8.25 -9.35
N VAL A 139 2.00 -9.37 -9.87
CA VAL A 139 1.09 -10.33 -9.24
C VAL A 139 1.77 -11.17 -8.14
N ALA A 140 3.09 -11.05 -7.96
CA ALA A 140 3.86 -11.86 -7.01
C ALA A 140 3.52 -11.59 -5.53
N HIS A 141 2.96 -10.42 -5.20
CA HIS A 141 2.61 -10.04 -3.82
C HIS A 141 1.26 -10.61 -3.37
N PHE A 142 0.26 -10.62 -4.26
CA PHE A 142 -1.13 -10.97 -3.90
C PHE A 142 -1.59 -12.36 -4.36
N SER A 143 -0.94 -12.95 -5.38
CA SER A 143 -1.31 -14.29 -5.89
C SER A 143 -0.60 -15.47 -5.22
N ALA A 144 0.20 -15.22 -4.18
CA ALA A 144 0.90 -16.28 -3.45
C ALA A 144 0.09 -16.92 -2.31
N HIS A 145 -1.19 -16.59 -2.15
CA HIS A 145 -2.04 -16.98 -1.02
C HIS A 145 -3.42 -17.49 -1.50
N PRO A 146 -4.24 -18.14 -0.64
CA PRO A 146 -5.60 -18.57 -0.96
C PRO A 146 -6.26 -17.57 -1.88
N THR A 147 -6.85 -18.07 -2.97
CA THR A 147 -7.27 -17.26 -4.11
C THR A 147 -7.86 -15.94 -3.64
N LEU A 148 -7.39 -14.81 -4.16
CA LEU A 148 -7.87 -13.46 -3.83
C LEU A 148 -9.41 -13.39 -3.71
N ALA A 149 -10.11 -14.21 -4.50
CA ALA A 149 -11.54 -14.52 -4.37
C ALA A 149 -12.01 -14.87 -2.95
N LYS A 150 -11.36 -15.80 -2.23
CA LYS A 150 -11.71 -16.17 -0.85
C LYS A 150 -11.58 -15.02 0.13
N ARG A 151 -10.57 -14.16 -0.05
CA ARG A 151 -10.35 -12.97 0.80
C ARG A 151 -11.42 -11.91 0.53
N ILE A 152 -11.78 -11.73 -0.74
CA ILE A 152 -12.92 -10.90 -1.15
C ILE A 152 -14.20 -11.42 -0.49
N GLU A 153 -14.51 -12.71 -0.66
CA GLU A 153 -15.69 -13.35 -0.06
C GLU A 153 -15.73 -13.17 1.46
N ALA A 154 -14.61 -13.41 2.16
CA ALA A 154 -14.52 -13.23 3.59
C ALA A 154 -14.76 -11.78 4.02
N SER A 155 -14.25 -10.80 3.26
CA SER A 155 -14.46 -9.38 3.54
C SER A 155 -15.91 -8.95 3.31
N MET A 156 -16.57 -9.51 2.29
CA MET A 156 -18.00 -9.28 2.04
C MET A 156 -18.86 -9.92 3.13
N ALA A 157 -18.56 -11.14 3.55
CA ALA A 157 -19.25 -11.83 4.63
C ALA A 157 -19.09 -11.08 5.97
N ALA A 158 -17.89 -10.58 6.26
CA ALA A 158 -17.62 -9.80 7.47
C ALA A 158 -18.38 -8.46 7.51
N ALA A 159 -18.86 -7.97 6.36
CA ALA A 159 -19.66 -6.76 6.28
C ALA A 159 -21.17 -6.99 6.51
N GLU A 160 -21.63 -8.25 6.57
CA GLU A 160 -23.04 -8.56 6.81
C GLU A 160 -23.49 -7.99 8.17
N GLY A 161 -24.54 -7.19 8.16
CA GLY A 161 -25.06 -6.53 9.38
C GLY A 161 -24.26 -5.30 9.85
N VAL A 162 -23.15 -4.95 9.17
CA VAL A 162 -22.38 -3.74 9.47
C VAL A 162 -22.97 -2.56 8.70
N THR A 163 -23.45 -1.54 9.42
CA THR A 163 -23.95 -0.30 8.80
C THR A 163 -22.86 0.77 8.87
N ALA A 164 -22.38 1.23 7.71
CA ALA A 164 -21.41 2.32 7.66
C ALA A 164 -22.04 3.62 8.20
N ARG A 165 -21.36 4.29 9.13
CA ARG A 165 -21.92 5.45 9.85
C ARG A 165 -21.77 6.77 9.09
N ALA A 166 -20.65 6.98 8.42
CA ALA A 166 -20.34 8.15 7.60
C ALA A 166 -19.08 7.87 6.76
N PRO A 167 -18.83 8.62 5.67
CA PRO A 167 -17.56 8.54 4.94
C PRO A 167 -16.38 8.84 5.87
N VAL A 168 -15.30 8.08 5.73
CA VAL A 168 -14.11 8.20 6.59
C VAL A 168 -13.38 9.54 6.38
N LEU A 169 -13.49 10.11 5.17
CA LEU A 169 -12.98 11.43 4.82
C LEU A 169 -14.06 12.24 4.11
N SER A 170 -14.11 13.55 4.37
CA SER A 170 -14.87 14.49 3.54
C SER A 170 -14.29 14.60 2.13
N PRO A 171 -15.04 15.11 1.13
CA PRO A 171 -14.53 15.25 -0.23
C PRO A 171 -13.23 16.05 -0.34
N SER A 172 -13.07 17.12 0.45
CA SER A 172 -11.85 17.93 0.45
C SER A 172 -10.66 17.20 1.09
N GLN A 173 -10.90 16.43 2.16
CA GLN A 173 -9.86 15.59 2.77
C GLN A 173 -9.46 14.44 1.86
N TRP A 174 -10.41 13.83 1.14
CA TRP A 174 -10.11 12.81 0.14
C TRP A 174 -9.28 13.39 -1.01
N ALA A 175 -9.66 14.57 -1.52
CA ALA A 175 -8.86 15.28 -2.51
C ALA A 175 -7.45 15.61 -2.00
N ALA A 176 -7.31 16.02 -0.74
CA ALA A 176 -6.00 16.27 -0.13
C ALA A 176 -5.16 15.00 -0.03
N LEU A 177 -5.76 13.86 0.35
CA LEU A 177 -5.07 12.57 0.40
C LEU A 177 -4.61 12.12 -1.00
N ARG A 178 -5.44 12.26 -2.03
CA ARG A 178 -5.02 11.95 -3.41
C ARG A 178 -3.91 12.86 -3.93
N ASN A 179 -3.82 14.08 -3.41
CA ASN A 179 -2.75 15.03 -3.74
C ASN A 179 -1.64 15.08 -2.68
N ILE A 180 -1.51 14.09 -1.80
CA ILE A 180 -0.60 14.15 -0.64
C ILE A 180 0.88 14.25 -1.03
N CYS A 181 1.25 13.72 -2.21
CA CYS A 181 2.59 13.87 -2.79
C CYS A 181 2.72 15.13 -3.67
N GLY A 182 1.61 15.83 -3.93
CA GLY A 182 1.52 16.99 -4.79
C GLY A 182 1.76 18.31 -4.07
N ALA A 183 3.03 18.70 -3.93
CA ALA A 183 3.50 20.08 -3.86
C ALA A 183 5.01 20.14 -4.18
N ASN A 184 5.38 19.74 -5.41
CA ASN A 184 6.57 20.25 -6.08
C ASN A 184 6.22 20.46 -7.56
N THR A 185 5.61 21.61 -7.82
CA THR A 185 5.39 22.17 -9.14
C THR A 185 6.74 22.56 -9.78
N GLN A 186 7.57 21.58 -10.15
CA GLN A 186 8.73 21.81 -11.03
C GLN A 186 8.58 21.15 -12.41
N THR A 187 7.53 20.40 -12.67
CA THR A 187 7.19 19.88 -14.00
C THR A 187 6.07 20.66 -14.71
N ALA A 188 5.78 21.88 -14.24
CA ALA A 188 4.98 22.87 -14.97
C ALA A 188 5.82 23.82 -15.85
N LEU A 189 7.10 23.50 -16.09
CA LEU A 189 8.00 24.28 -16.97
C LEU A 189 8.46 23.56 -18.25
N GLU A 190 7.93 22.37 -18.57
CA GLU A 190 8.22 21.68 -19.85
C GLU A 190 6.99 21.52 -20.76
N ARG A 191 5.93 22.30 -20.55
CA ARG A 191 4.89 22.52 -21.58
C ARG A 191 5.02 23.89 -22.22
N VAL A 192 6.18 24.14 -22.83
CA VAL A 192 6.24 25.04 -23.98
C VAL A 192 6.27 24.14 -25.21
N PRO A 193 5.17 23.99 -25.96
CA PRO A 193 5.26 23.37 -27.28
C PRO A 193 6.20 24.19 -28.18
N ASP A 194 7.02 23.50 -28.98
CA ASP A 194 7.95 24.08 -29.97
C ASP A 194 7.23 24.84 -31.11
N ASP A 195 5.92 25.03 -31.03
CA ASP A 195 5.08 25.62 -32.08
C ASP A 195 5.00 27.17 -32.04
N LEU A 196 5.79 27.82 -31.19
CA LEU A 196 5.91 29.29 -31.13
C LEU A 196 7.26 29.86 -31.59
N LEU A 197 8.18 29.04 -32.11
CA LEU A 197 9.30 29.55 -32.91
C LEU A 197 8.94 29.50 -34.39
N GLY A 198 8.19 30.53 -34.79
CA GLY A 198 7.85 30.82 -36.17
C GLY A 198 9.07 30.75 -37.08
N ASN A 199 8.93 29.95 -38.13
CA ASN A 199 9.82 29.92 -39.27
C ASN A 199 9.94 31.33 -39.87
N GLY A 200 11.17 31.80 -40.05
CA GLY A 200 11.50 33.13 -40.56
C GLY A 200 12.76 33.11 -41.40
N SER A 201 12.69 32.42 -42.53
CA SER A 201 13.33 32.74 -43.82
C SER A 201 14.50 33.73 -43.83
N LYS A 202 15.73 33.22 -44.01
CA LYS A 202 16.65 33.50 -45.14
C LYS A 202 17.99 32.80 -44.95
#